data_AF-A0A2X1PSZ0-F1
#
_entry.id   AF-A0A2X1PSZ0-F1
#
_cell.length_a   1.000
_cell.length_b   1.000
_cell.length_c   1.000
_cell.angle_alpha   90.00
_cell.angle_beta   90.00
_cell.angle_gamma   90.00
#
_symmetry.space_group_name_H-M   'P 1'
#
loop_
_entity.id
_entity.type
_entity.pdbx_description
1 polymer ?
#
loop_
_entity_poly.entity_id
_entity_poly.type
_entity_poly.pdbx_seq_one_letter_code
_entity_poly.pdbx_strand_id
1 'polypeptide(L)'
;MDIVVERNAYGRQLGSFYTEADCKGVGKIPMTFIRGPIISSVGKKVNILATVNNKIVAAQEKNMLVTSFHPELTNNLSLHKYFIDICKVA
;
A
#
# COMPACT_ATOMS: atom_id res chain seq x y z
N MET A 1 7.48 -5.13 -10.26
CA MET A 1 6.09 -4.84 -9.89
C MET A 1 5.39 -4.39 -11.15
N ASP A 2 4.56 -5.25 -11.72
CA ASP A 2 3.78 -5.01 -12.94
C ASP A 2 2.51 -4.21 -12.62
N ILE A 3 2.66 -2.90 -12.41
CA ILE A 3 1.58 -1.97 -12.04
C ILE A 3 1.64 -0.71 -12.90
N VAL A 4 0.49 -0.05 -13.08
CA VAL A 4 0.42 1.33 -13.57
C VAL A 4 0.00 2.23 -12.42
N VAL A 5 0.64 3.39 -12.33
CA VAL A 5 0.50 4.31 -11.20
C VAL A 5 0.20 5.72 -11.69
N GLU A 6 -0.79 6.36 -11.07
CA GLU A 6 -1.14 7.77 -11.30
C GLU A 6 -0.59 8.64 -10.17
N ARG A 7 0.23 9.63 -10.50
CA ARG A 7 0.82 10.55 -9.53
C ARG A 7 -0.19 11.60 -9.08
N ASN A 8 -0.18 11.97 -7.79
CA ASN A 8 -1.02 13.03 -7.21
C ASN A 8 -2.54 12.84 -7.41
N ALA A 9 -2.99 11.58 -7.55
CA ALA A 9 -4.35 11.27 -7.96
C ALA A 9 -5.44 11.59 -6.91
N TYR A 10 -5.05 11.86 -5.66
CA TYR A 10 -5.97 12.34 -4.61
C TYR A 10 -6.24 13.87 -4.69
N GLY A 11 -5.54 14.62 -5.55
CA GLY A 11 -5.73 16.07 -5.68
C GLY A 11 -5.09 16.91 -4.57
N ARG A 12 -5.15 18.25 -4.69
CA ARG A 12 -4.44 19.19 -3.80
C ARG A 12 -5.00 19.25 -2.37
N GLN A 13 -6.33 19.19 -2.20
CA GLN A 13 -6.98 19.33 -0.89
C GLN A 13 -7.09 18.01 -0.13
N LEU A 14 -7.37 16.91 -0.83
CA LEU A 14 -7.50 15.56 -0.26
C LEU A 14 -6.18 14.76 -0.34
N GLY A 15 -5.09 15.41 -0.74
CA GLY A 15 -3.80 14.77 -0.99
C GLY A 15 -3.21 14.12 0.27
N SER A 16 -3.55 14.60 1.46
CA SER A 16 -3.07 14.03 2.71
C SER A 16 -4.22 13.69 3.65
N PHE A 17 -4.27 12.44 4.11
CA PHE A 17 -5.29 11.97 5.05
C PHE A 17 -4.82 10.73 5.81
N TYR A 18 -5.55 10.40 6.87
CA TYR A 18 -5.35 9.20 7.67
C TYR A 18 -6.57 8.30 7.58
N THR A 19 -6.36 6.98 7.56
CA THR A 19 -7.42 5.99 7.75
C THR A 19 -6.82 4.73 8.37
N GLU A 20 -7.69 3.87 8.92
CA GLU A 20 -7.34 2.48 9.23
C GLU A 20 -8.10 1.57 8.28
N ALA A 21 -7.40 0.61 7.69
CA ALA A 21 -7.99 -0.33 6.75
C ALA A 21 -7.30 -1.70 6.84
N ASP A 22 -8.00 -2.73 6.36
CA ASP A 22 -7.44 -4.07 6.28
C ASP A 22 -6.39 -4.17 5.16
N CYS A 23 -5.27 -4.79 5.51
CA CYS A 23 -4.21 -5.18 4.59
C CYS A 23 -4.06 -6.71 4.61
N LYS A 24 -4.30 -7.36 3.48
CA LYS A 24 -4.25 -8.82 3.33
C LYS A 24 -2.89 -9.35 3.80
N GLY A 25 -2.91 -10.37 4.65
CA GLY A 25 -1.69 -10.97 5.24
C GLY A 25 -1.08 -10.19 6.40
N VAL A 26 -1.62 -9.01 6.74
CA VAL A 26 -1.12 -8.15 7.82
C VAL A 26 -2.19 -7.87 8.89
N GLY A 27 -3.45 -7.70 8.46
CA GLY A 27 -4.57 -7.30 9.30
C GLY A 27 -4.89 -5.80 9.16
N LYS A 28 -5.72 -5.28 10.07
CA LYS A 28 -6.09 -3.86 10.11
C LYS A 28 -4.91 -3.01 10.58
N ILE A 29 -4.50 -2.04 9.78
CA ILE A 29 -3.35 -1.16 10.07
C ILE A 29 -3.67 0.33 9.81
N PRO A 30 -2.99 1.25 10.53
CA PRO A 30 -3.03 2.67 10.21
C PRO A 30 -2.35 2.97 8.87
N MET A 31 -2.93 3.86 8.08
CA MET A 31 -2.44 4.27 6.76
C MET A 31 -2.45 5.80 6.66
N THR A 32 -1.26 6.39 6.69
CA THR A 32 -1.05 7.83 6.51
C THR A 32 -0.68 8.13 5.07
N PHE A 33 -1.52 8.87 4.35
CA PHE A 33 -1.29 9.29 2.97
C PHE A 33 -0.75 10.73 2.97
N ILE A 34 0.31 10.97 2.19
CA ILE A 34 0.85 12.32 1.97
C ILE A 34 1.14 12.48 0.47
N ARG A 35 0.17 13.07 -0.23
CA ARG A 35 0.15 13.23 -1.69
C ARG A 35 0.55 11.95 -2.42
N GLY A 36 0.06 10.82 -1.91
CA GLY A 36 0.40 9.49 -2.40
C GLY A 36 -0.10 9.27 -3.83
N PRO A 37 0.59 8.43 -4.61
CA PRO A 37 0.05 7.98 -5.88
C PRO A 37 -1.13 7.01 -5.69
N ILE A 38 -1.78 6.61 -6.78
CA ILE A 38 -2.78 5.52 -6.80
C ILE A 38 -2.36 4.49 -7.83
N ILE A 39 -2.55 3.20 -7.53
CA ILE A 39 -2.38 2.12 -8.50
C ILE A 39 -3.65 2.01 -9.35
N SER A 40 -3.55 2.31 -10.65
CA SER A 40 -4.68 2.33 -11.59
C SER A 40 -4.89 0.99 -12.31
N SER A 41 -3.84 0.19 -12.47
CA SER A 41 -3.95 -1.18 -12.96
C SER A 41 -2.86 -2.08 -12.39
N VAL A 42 -3.15 -3.39 -12.36
CA VAL A 42 -2.25 -4.43 -11.87
C VAL A 42 -2.14 -5.55 -12.88
N GLY A 43 -0.94 -6.12 -13.01
CA GLY A 43 -0.69 -7.33 -13.79
C GLY A 43 -1.27 -8.58 -13.15
N LYS A 44 -1.39 -9.67 -13.93
CA LYS A 44 -2.03 -10.94 -13.49
C LYS A 44 -1.37 -11.60 -12.27
N LYS A 45 -0.09 -11.34 -12.04
CA LYS A 45 0.70 -11.94 -10.95
C LYS A 45 0.77 -11.05 -9.69
N VAL A 46 0.17 -9.87 -9.74
CA VAL A 46 0.17 -8.90 -8.65
C VAL A 46 -0.99 -9.18 -7.71
N ASN A 47 -0.67 -9.36 -6.43
CA ASN A 47 -1.65 -9.51 -5.35
C ASN A 47 -1.99 -8.13 -4.80
N ILE A 48 -3.27 -7.74 -4.88
CA ILE A 48 -3.78 -6.56 -4.18
C ILE A 48 -3.83 -6.88 -2.68
N LEU A 49 -3.18 -6.05 -1.87
CA LEU A 49 -3.16 -6.22 -0.42
C LEU A 49 -4.15 -5.31 0.29
N ALA A 50 -4.31 -4.06 -0.17
CA ALA A 50 -5.24 -3.11 0.45
C ALA A 50 -5.89 -2.20 -0.58
N THR A 51 -7.16 -1.87 -0.33
CA THR A 51 -7.95 -0.92 -1.11
C THR A 51 -8.60 0.08 -0.16
N VAL A 52 -8.49 1.38 -0.47
CA VAL A 52 -9.10 2.48 0.30
C VAL A 52 -9.85 3.36 -0.68
N ASN A 53 -11.12 3.70 -0.38
CA ASN A 53 -11.96 4.52 -1.26
C ASN A 53 -12.02 4.01 -2.72
N ASN A 54 -12.10 2.69 -2.90
CA ASN A 54 -12.06 2.00 -4.20
C ASN A 54 -10.76 2.19 -5.00
N LYS A 55 -9.67 2.56 -4.33
CA LYS A 55 -8.33 2.74 -4.92
C LYS A 55 -7.36 1.74 -4.31
N ILE A 56 -6.56 1.09 -5.16
CA ILE A 56 -5.54 0.14 -4.70
C ILE A 56 -4.39 0.94 -4.10
N VAL A 57 -4.06 0.66 -2.84
CA VAL A 57 -3.06 1.42 -2.06
C VAL A 57 -1.92 0.57 -1.52
N ALA A 58 -2.03 -0.76 -1.59
CA ALA A 58 -0.90 -1.66 -1.36
C ALA A 58 -1.01 -2.90 -2.25
N ALA A 59 0.13 -3.36 -2.77
CA ALA A 59 0.22 -4.53 -3.62
C ALA A 59 1.55 -5.27 -3.42
N GLN A 60 1.55 -6.55 -3.79
CA GLN A 60 2.73 -7.41 -3.74
C GLN A 60 2.88 -8.19 -5.05
N GLU A 61 4.11 -8.32 -5.53
CA GLU A 61 4.45 -9.26 -6.60
C GLU A 61 5.78 -9.94 -6.27
N LYS A 62 5.77 -11.26 -6.11
CA LYS A 62 6.91 -12.02 -5.58
C LYS A 62 7.38 -11.43 -4.24
N ASN A 63 8.64 -11.00 -4.16
CA ASN A 63 9.26 -10.37 -3.00
C ASN A 63 9.19 -8.83 -3.01
N MET A 64 8.50 -8.22 -3.98
CA MET A 64 8.31 -6.77 -4.04
C MET A 64 7.03 -6.39 -3.33
N LEU A 65 7.12 -5.46 -2.37
CA LEU A 65 5.99 -4.84 -1.67
C LEU A 65 5.95 -3.36 -2.04
N VAL A 66 4.75 -2.83 -2.33
CA VAL A 66 4.53 -1.40 -2.58
C VAL A 66 3.34 -0.88 -1.79
N THR A 67 3.44 0.37 -1.34
CA THR A 67 2.37 1.11 -0.66
C THR A 67 2.23 2.51 -1.25
N SER A 68 1.02 3.06 -1.18
CA SER A 68 0.71 4.46 -1.49
C SER A 68 0.62 5.35 -0.24
N PHE A 69 0.77 4.73 0.93
CA PHE A 69 0.82 5.36 2.25
C PHE A 69 2.18 5.13 2.90
N HIS A 70 2.40 5.84 4.00
CA HIS A 70 3.64 5.90 4.77
C HIS A 70 3.52 5.07 6.06
N PRO A 71 3.79 3.75 6.02
CA PRO A 71 3.75 2.91 7.22
C PRO A 71 4.75 3.35 8.30
N GLU A 72 5.84 4.02 7.91
CA GLU A 72 6.89 4.54 8.78
C GLU A 72 6.44 5.73 9.64
N LEU A 73 5.35 6.41 9.27
CA LEU A 73 4.79 7.52 10.05
C LEU A 73 3.81 7.04 11.14
N THR A 74 3.87 5.76 11.49
CA THR A 74 3.02 5.13 12.51
C THR A 74 3.88 4.25 13.42
N ASN A 75 3.41 4.00 14.65
CA ASN A 75 4.06 3.06 15.56
C ASN A 75 3.69 1.58 15.27
N ASN A 76 2.89 1.32 14.23
CA ASN A 76 2.44 -0.02 13.88
C ASN A 76 3.46 -0.70 12.94
N LEU A 77 4.23 -1.64 13.49
CA LEU A 77 5.29 -2.34 12.76
C LEU A 77 4.81 -3.55 11.95
N SER A 78 3.51 -3.85 11.91
CA SER A 78 2.99 -5.08 11.30
C SER A 78 3.34 -5.20 9.81
N LEU A 79 3.26 -4.11 9.05
CA LEU A 79 3.63 -4.13 7.63
C LEU A 79 5.14 -4.28 7.40
N HIS A 80 5.96 -3.69 8.28
CA HIS A 80 7.41 -3.86 8.24
C HIS A 80 7.82 -5.30 8.55
N LYS A 81 7.19 -5.93 9.56
CA LYS A 81 7.39 -7.37 9.86
C LYS A 81 7.00 -8.24 8.68
N TYR A 82 5.84 -7.96 8.07
CA TYR A 82 5.39 -8.65 6.86
C TYR A 82 6.40 -8.55 5.71
N PHE A 83 6.97 -7.36 5.47
CA PHE A 83 8.03 -7.18 4.47
C PHE A 83 9.28 -8.00 4.79
N ILE A 84 9.75 -8.00 6.04
CA ILE A 84 10.90 -8.81 6.47
C ILE A 84 10.65 -10.30 6.22
N ASP A 85 9.44 -10.78 6.52
CA ASP A 85 9.09 -12.19 6.30
C ASP A 85 9.06 -12.55 4.81
N ILE A 86 8.58 -11.65 3.95
CA ILE A 86 8.69 -11.82 2.49
C ILE A 86 10.16 -11.96 2.05
N CYS A 87 11.08 -11.17 2.61
CA CYS A 87 12.50 -11.20 2.24
C CYS A 87 13.21 -12.49 2.66
N LYS A 88 12.76 -13.17 3.72
CA LYS A 88 13.34 -14.44 4.18
C LYS A 88 13.03 -15.62 3.27
N VAL A 89 11.95 -15.53 2.49
CA VAL A 89 11.42 -16.61 1.66
C VAL A 89 11.81 -16.42 0.17
N ALA A 90 12.54 -15.34 -0.14
CA ALA A 90 12.90 -14.92 -1.50
C ALA A 90 14.18 -15.58 -2.03
#